data_AF-A0AAN8T400-F1
#
_entry.id   AF-A0AAN8T400-F1
#
_cell.length_a   1.000
_cell.length_b   1.000
_cell.length_c   1.000
_cell.angle_alpha   90.00
_cell.angle_beta   90.00
_cell.angle_gamma   90.00
#
_symmetry.space_group_name_H-M   'P 1'
#
loop_
_entity.id
_entity.type
_entity.pdbx_description
1 polymer ?
#
loop_
_entity_poly.entity_id
_entity_poly.type
_entity_poly.pdbx_seq_one_letter_code
_entity_poly.pdbx_strand_id
1 'polypeptide(L)'
;MASIIEQCQVAPPTCAKYNLTLPLTCFDTLWMLHNLHVPRILFYKLHNIDKNSFIQNIIPTLKRSLSLTLKHYLPLAGNLVCPWNSTGYPELRYVKGDSVSVTFSQSTDMVSIILLVMIIHITLRIFIP
;
A
#
# COMPACT_ATOMS: atom_id res chain seq x y z
N MET A 1 22.57 5.60 -6.71
CA MET A 1 22.15 5.15 -5.34
C MET A 1 20.86 5.86 -4.94
N ALA A 2 19.92 5.18 -4.26
CA ALA A 2 18.68 5.79 -3.78
C ALA A 2 18.70 5.98 -2.26
N SER A 3 18.26 7.15 -1.78
CA SER A 3 18.13 7.50 -0.36
C SER A 3 16.67 7.65 0.04
N ILE A 4 16.32 7.17 1.24
CA ILE A 4 14.96 7.29 1.76
C ILE A 4 14.76 8.71 2.29
N ILE A 5 13.67 9.36 1.87
CA ILE A 5 13.24 10.68 2.35
C ILE A 5 12.31 10.51 3.55
N GLU A 6 11.25 9.71 3.39
CA GLU A 6 10.21 9.53 4.38
C GLU A 6 9.63 8.12 4.28
N GLN A 7 9.39 7.48 5.42
CA GLN A 7 8.58 6.27 5.53
C GLN A 7 7.41 6.57 6.46
N CYS A 8 6.20 6.29 6.00
CA CYS A 8 4.99 6.63 6.73
C CYS A 8 3.91 5.56 6.57
N GLN A 9 2.90 5.64 7.43
CA GLN A 9 1.70 4.79 7.39
C GLN A 9 0.52 5.65 6.97
N VAL A 10 -0.19 5.25 5.93
CA VAL A 10 -1.37 5.96 5.42
C VAL A 10 -2.61 5.13 5.73
N ALA A 11 -3.45 5.63 6.63
CA ALA A 11 -4.73 5.03 6.99
C ALA A 11 -5.89 5.69 6.21
N PRO A 12 -7.01 4.98 6.02
CA PRO A 12 -8.23 5.61 5.51
C PRO A 12 -8.76 6.67 6.50
N PRO A 13 -9.58 7.64 6.04
CA PRO A 13 -10.12 8.69 6.88
C PRO A 13 -10.96 8.13 8.03
N THR A 14 -10.92 8.81 9.19
CA THR A 14 -11.53 8.41 10.47
C THR A 14 -13.04 8.11 10.42
N CYS A 15 -13.72 8.45 9.32
CA CYS A 15 -15.14 8.16 9.11
C CYS A 15 -15.40 6.67 8.76
N ALA A 16 -14.35 5.87 8.52
CA ALA A 16 -14.45 4.43 8.37
C ALA A 16 -14.80 3.74 9.72
N LYS A 17 -16.07 3.80 10.12
CA LYS A 17 -16.60 3.09 11.32
C LYS A 17 -16.72 1.57 11.13
N TYR A 18 -16.30 1.04 9.99
CA TYR A 18 -16.56 -0.33 9.59
C TYR A 18 -15.28 -1.17 9.71
N ASN A 19 -15.40 -2.31 10.41
CA ASN A 19 -14.51 -3.43 10.17
C ASN A 19 -15.00 -4.09 8.88
N LEU A 20 -14.10 -4.35 7.94
CA LEU A 20 -14.45 -5.03 6.69
C LEU A 20 -13.76 -6.39 6.68
N THR A 21 -14.53 -7.44 6.49
CA THR A 21 -13.99 -8.78 6.29
C THR A 21 -14.49 -9.29 4.96
N LEU A 22 -13.56 -9.70 4.11
CA LEU A 22 -13.83 -10.24 2.79
C LEU A 22 -13.30 -11.68 2.73
N PRO A 23 -14.18 -12.69 2.63
CA PRO A 23 -13.74 -14.07 2.46
C PRO A 23 -13.08 -14.22 1.08
N LEU A 24 -11.95 -14.93 1.02
CA LEU A 24 -11.27 -15.18 -0.25
C LEU A 24 -12.04 -16.20 -1.07
N THR A 25 -12.24 -15.90 -2.34
CA THR A 25 -12.86 -16.83 -3.28
C THR A 25 -11.83 -17.81 -3.82
N CYS A 26 -12.28 -18.85 -4.53
CA CYS A 26 -11.40 -19.80 -5.19
C CYS A 26 -10.36 -19.08 -6.10
N PHE A 27 -10.78 -18.04 -6.83
CA PHE A 27 -9.87 -17.25 -7.68
C PHE A 27 -8.76 -16.56 -6.89
N ASP A 28 -9.09 -16.00 -5.73
CA ASP A 28 -8.09 -15.34 -4.88
C ASP A 28 -7.14 -16.35 -4.24
N THR A 29 -7.64 -17.53 -3.84
CA THR A 29 -6.83 -18.60 -3.28
C THR A 29 -5.84 -19.19 -4.30
N LEU A 30 -6.24 -19.28 -5.57
CA LEU A 30 -5.34 -19.68 -6.66
C LEU A 30 -4.23 -18.65 -6.84
N TRP A 31 -4.57 -17.36 -6.86
CA TRP A 31 -3.58 -16.28 -6.95
C TRP A 31 -2.55 -16.33 -5.81
N MET A 32 -3.05 -16.63 -4.61
CA MET A 32 -2.27 -16.81 -3.38
C MET A 32 -1.29 -17.98 -3.45
N LEU A 33 -1.76 -19.16 -3.89
CA LEU A 33 -0.93 -20.36 -4.03
C LEU A 33 0.24 -20.16 -5.00
N HIS A 34 0.05 -19.30 -6.00
CA HIS A 34 1.10 -18.99 -6.97
C HIS A 34 2.10 -17.92 -6.48
N ASN A 35 1.95 -17.37 -5.26
CA ASN A 35 2.87 -16.38 -4.67
C ASN A 35 3.25 -15.22 -5.62
N LEU A 36 2.29 -14.76 -6.43
CA LEU A 36 2.52 -13.66 -7.36
C LEU A 36 2.55 -12.32 -6.59
N HIS A 37 3.70 -12.02 -6.00
CA HIS A 37 4.03 -10.62 -5.70
C HIS A 37 4.20 -9.93 -7.05
N VAL A 38 3.30 -9.00 -7.38
CA VAL A 38 3.36 -8.26 -8.64
C VAL A 38 3.85 -6.84 -8.35
N PRO A 39 5.17 -6.61 -8.28
CA PRO A 39 5.68 -5.26 -8.12
C PRO A 39 5.35 -4.48 -9.40
N ARG A 40 4.68 -3.34 -9.25
CA ARG A 40 4.41 -2.42 -10.37
C ARG A 40 5.17 -1.12 -10.15
N ILE A 41 5.91 -0.70 -11.17
CA ILE A 41 6.65 0.55 -11.17
C ILE A 41 6.04 1.46 -12.24
N LEU A 42 5.73 2.69 -11.87
CA LEU A 42 5.19 3.72 -12.76
C LEU A 42 6.18 4.87 -12.84
N PHE A 43 6.55 5.26 -14.05
CA PHE A 43 7.49 6.34 -14.31
C PHE A 43 6.74 7.58 -14.82
N TYR A 44 6.95 8.71 -14.14
CA TYR A 44 6.40 10.00 -14.53
C TYR A 44 7.54 10.98 -14.79
N LYS A 45 7.54 11.60 -15.98
CA LYS A 45 8.46 12.69 -16.30
C LYS A 45 7.86 14.00 -15.79
N LEU A 46 8.49 14.59 -14.79
CA LEU A 46 8.06 15.86 -14.20
C LEU A 46 9.07 16.94 -14.60
N HIS A 47 8.57 18.08 -15.10
CA HIS A 47 9.40 19.21 -15.50
C HIS A 47 9.43 20.24 -14.35
N ASN A 48 10.59 20.84 -14.10
CA ASN A 48 10.76 21.95 -13.14
C ASN A 48 10.34 21.64 -11.68
N ILE A 49 10.46 20.39 -11.22
CA ILE A 49 10.18 20.06 -9.82
C ILE A 49 11.47 19.96 -9.03
N ASP A 50 11.66 20.94 -8.14
CA ASP A 50 12.72 20.90 -7.16
C ASP A 50 12.39 19.92 -6.03
N LYS A 51 13.45 19.41 -5.38
CA LYS A 51 13.34 18.51 -4.22
C LYS A 51 12.41 19.07 -3.14
N ASN A 52 12.50 20.36 -2.82
CA ASN A 52 11.65 20.97 -1.80
C ASN A 52 10.18 21.01 -2.23
N SER A 53 9.89 21.29 -3.51
CA SER A 53 8.53 21.24 -4.04
C SER A 53 7.96 19.82 -3.99
N PHE A 54 8.77 18.81 -4.28
CA PHE A 54 8.36 17.41 -4.13
C PHE A 54 7.97 17.07 -2.68
N ILE A 55 8.80 17.46 -1.71
CA ILE A 55 8.56 17.17 -0.29
C ILE A 55 7.34 17.94 0.23
N GLN A 56 7.20 19.22 -0.12
CA GLN A 56 6.16 20.09 0.44
C GLN A 56 4.79 19.94 -0.25
N ASN A 57 4.76 19.61 -1.55
CA ASN A 57 3.52 19.55 -2.31
C ASN A 57 3.12 18.13 -2.68
N ILE A 58 4.03 17.36 -3.28
CA ILE A 58 3.69 16.06 -3.86
C ILE A 58 3.47 15.00 -2.78
N ILE A 59 4.40 14.86 -1.84
CA ILE A 59 4.28 13.88 -0.74
C ILE A 59 2.96 14.04 0.04
N PRO A 60 2.59 15.22 0.58
CA PRO A 60 1.34 15.36 1.32
C PRO A 60 0.11 15.18 0.45
N THR A 61 0.13 15.64 -0.80
CA THR A 61 -0.99 15.44 -1.75
C THR A 61 -1.22 13.96 -2.04
N LEU A 62 -0.15 13.19 -2.25
CA LEU A 62 -0.22 11.73 -2.46
C LEU A 62 -0.73 11.00 -1.22
N LYS A 63 -0.23 11.34 -0.03
CA LYS A 63 -0.73 10.74 1.22
C LYS A 63 -2.23 11.00 1.40
N ARG A 64 -2.68 12.22 1.12
CA ARG A 64 -4.10 12.60 1.22
C ARG A 64 -4.95 11.89 0.18
N SER A 65 -4.53 11.86 -1.09
CA SER A 65 -5.28 11.19 -2.15
C SER A 65 -5.34 9.69 -1.90
N LEU A 66 -4.24 9.06 -1.47
CA LEU A 66 -4.21 7.65 -1.09
C LEU A 66 -5.16 7.37 0.07
N SER A 67 -5.14 8.17 1.13
CA SER A 67 -6.09 8.03 2.24
C SER A 67 -7.53 8.06 1.75
N LEU A 68 -7.90 9.04 0.91
CA LEU A 68 -9.24 9.13 0.33
C LEU A 68 -9.59 7.91 -0.54
N THR A 69 -8.65 7.39 -1.34
CA THR A 69 -8.86 6.18 -2.14
C THR A 69 -9.06 4.95 -1.26
N LEU A 70 -8.34 4.83 -0.15
CA LEU A 70 -8.50 3.72 0.80
C LEU A 70 -9.88 3.70 1.45
N LYS A 71 -10.60 4.83 1.50
CA LYS A 71 -12.02 4.84 1.91
C LYS A 71 -12.88 3.93 1.02
N HIS A 72 -12.59 3.90 -0.28
CA HIS A 72 -13.33 3.11 -1.28
C HIS A 72 -12.74 1.71 -1.47
N TYR A 73 -11.43 1.55 -1.27
CA TYR A 73 -10.69 0.30 -1.43
C TYR A 73 -10.06 -0.16 -0.12
N LEU A 74 -10.90 -0.33 0.90
CA LEU A 74 -10.47 -0.72 2.24
C LEU A 74 -9.70 -2.03 2.33
N PRO A 75 -10.00 -3.06 1.50
CA PRO A 75 -9.19 -4.26 1.48
C PRO A 75 -7.69 -3.98 1.30
N LEU A 76 -7.32 -2.93 0.57
CA LEU A 76 -5.90 -2.59 0.35
C LEU A 76 -5.17 -2.12 1.61
N ALA A 77 -5.90 -1.60 2.60
CA ALA A 77 -5.34 -1.23 3.89
C ALA A 77 -5.38 -2.37 4.91
N GLY A 78 -6.14 -3.44 4.64
CA GLY A 78 -6.31 -4.56 5.54
C GLY A 78 -5.16 -5.56 5.49
N ASN A 79 -5.28 -6.60 6.33
CA ASN A 79 -4.35 -7.69 6.43
C ASN A 79 -4.98 -9.00 5.96
N LEU A 80 -4.17 -9.88 5.36
CA LEU A 80 -4.57 -11.25 5.09
C LEU A 80 -4.49 -12.07 6.38
N VAL A 81 -5.60 -12.70 6.75
CA VAL A 81 -5.72 -13.54 7.93
C VAL A 81 -5.96 -14.97 7.47
N CYS A 82 -4.99 -15.84 7.73
CA CYS A 82 -5.11 -17.27 7.49
C CYS A 82 -5.39 -17.97 8.82
N PRO A 83 -6.61 -18.50 9.03
CA PRO A 83 -6.90 -19.28 10.23
C PRO A 83 -6.08 -20.58 10.23
N TRP A 84 -5.51 -20.91 11.38
CA TRP A 84 -4.65 -22.07 11.58
C TRP A 84 -5.44 -23.39 11.71
N ASN A 85 -6.73 -23.30 12.03
CA ASN A 85 -7.59 -24.47 12.15
C ASN A 85 -8.03 -24.94 10.76
N SER A 86 -8.01 -26.25 10.56
CA SER A 86 -8.26 -26.96 9.29
C SER A 86 -9.68 -26.80 8.69
N THR A 87 -10.45 -25.83 9.19
CA THR A 87 -11.84 -25.54 8.77
C THR A 87 -12.03 -24.09 8.33
N GLY A 88 -11.07 -23.20 8.61
CA GLY A 88 -11.20 -21.79 8.26
C GLY A 88 -10.67 -21.48 6.86
N TYR A 89 -11.43 -20.69 6.09
CA TYR A 89 -10.95 -20.13 4.84
C TYR A 89 -10.11 -18.88 5.12
N PRO A 90 -9.08 -18.57 4.33
CA PRO A 90 -8.35 -17.33 4.49
C PRO A 90 -9.28 -16.15 4.17
N GLU A 91 -9.08 -15.04 4.87
CA GLU A 91 -9.92 -13.85 4.75
C GLU A 91 -9.05 -12.60 4.70
N LEU A 92 -9.51 -11.61 3.95
CA LEU A 92 -8.89 -10.30 3.94
C LEU A 92 -9.68 -9.39 4.89
N ARG A 93 -9.01 -8.94 5.95
CA ARG A 93 -9.64 -8.25 7.07
C ARG A 93 -9.01 -6.88 7.27
N TYR A 94 -9.86 -5.86 7.24
CA TYR A 94 -9.54 -4.50 7.67
C TYR A 94 -10.15 -4.25 9.05
N VAL A 95 -9.30 -3.86 10.00
CA VAL A 95 -9.69 -3.37 11.33
C VAL A 95 -9.34 -1.89 11.44
N LYS A 96 -10.14 -1.13 12.17
CA LYS A 96 -9.84 0.28 12.44
C LYS A 96 -8.44 0.41 13.06
N GLY A 97 -7.57 1.15 12.38
CA GLY A 97 -6.16 1.32 12.75
C GLY A 97 -5.21 0.72 11.73
N ASP A 98 -5.70 -0.18 10.87
CA ASP A 98 -4.91 -0.72 9.76
C ASP A 98 -4.57 0.38 8.73
N SER A 99 -3.38 0.28 8.14
CA SER A 99 -2.78 1.29 7.29
C SER A 99 -1.84 0.67 6.25
N VAL A 100 -1.59 1.42 5.19
CA VAL A 100 -0.62 1.04 4.15
C VAL A 100 0.73 1.70 4.43
N SER A 101 1.80 0.91 4.39
CA SER A 101 3.17 1.43 4.46
C SER A 101 3.57 2.07 3.14
N VAL A 102 3.99 3.34 3.18
CA VAL A 102 4.44 4.10 2.02
C VAL A 102 5.84 4.63 2.27
N THR A 103 6.73 4.42 1.30
CA THR A 103 8.13 4.89 1.35
C THR A 103 8.39 5.85 0.19
N PHE A 104 8.87 7.04 0.52
CA PHE A 104 9.34 8.04 -0.42
C PHE A 104 10.85 8.03 -0.44
N SER A 105 11.44 7.90 -1.63
CA SER A 105 12.90 7.87 -1.82
C SER A 105 13.33 8.75 -2.99
N GLN A 106 14.54 9.28 -2.92
CA GLN A 106 15.19 10.03 -3.98
C GLN A 106 16.31 9.19 -4.60
N SER A 107 16.48 9.24 -5.92
CA SER A 107 17.63 8.66 -6.62
C SER A 107 18.38 9.75 -7.38
N THR A 108 19.71 9.75 -7.30
CA THR A 108 20.57 10.71 -8.02
C THR A 108 20.90 10.29 -9.45
N ASP A 109 20.78 9.00 -9.79
CA ASP A 109 21.13 8.46 -11.12
C ASP A 109 20.03 8.67 -12.18
N MET A 110 18.80 8.96 -11.76
CA MET A 110 17.66 9.15 -12.66
C MET A 110 17.34 10.64 -12.78
N VAL A 111 17.99 11.30 -13.73
CA VAL A 111 17.71 12.68 -14.12
C VAL A 111 16.20 12.81 -14.42
N SER A 112 15.49 13.59 -13.60
CA SER A 112 14.07 14.00 -13.76
C SER A 112 12.97 12.95 -13.53
N ILE A 113 13.25 11.79 -12.93
CA ILE A 113 12.22 10.77 -12.68
C ILE A 113 12.01 10.62 -11.17
N ILE A 114 10.92 11.21 -10.67
CA ILE A 114 10.42 10.88 -9.34
C ILE A 114 9.87 9.46 -9.43
N LEU A 115 10.60 8.54 -8.81
CA LEU A 115 10.18 7.16 -8.65
C LEU A 115 9.02 7.17 -7.64
N LEU A 116 7.78 7.27 -8.12
CA LEU A 116 6.62 6.99 -7.30
C LEU A 116 6.58 5.47 -7.12
N VAL A 117 7.39 4.99 -6.18
CA VAL A 117 7.28 3.63 -5.68
C VAL A 117 6.02 3.57 -4.83
N MET A 118 4.85 3.58 -5.47
CA MET A 118 3.68 2.94 -4.87
C MET A 118 3.91 1.44 -4.98
N ILE A 119 4.90 0.94 -4.23
CA ILE A 119 4.79 -0.42 -3.75
C ILE A 119 3.62 -0.33 -2.77
N ILE A 120 2.43 -0.60 -3.29
CA ILE A 120 1.35 -1.11 -2.46
C ILE A 120 1.89 -2.45 -2.02
N HIS A 121 2.69 -2.42 -0.95
CA HIS A 121 3.03 -3.59 -0.19
C HIS A 121 1.67 -3.97 0.40
N ILE A 122 0.88 -4.74 -0.36
CA ILE A 122 -0.01 -5.71 0.26
C ILE A 122 0.98 -6.62 0.96
N THR A 123 1.43 -6.16 2.12
CA THR A 123 2.27 -6.94 2.99
C THR A 123 1.28 -7.98 3.43
N LEU A 124 1.35 -9.12 2.76
CA LEU A 124 0.94 -10.38 3.31
C LEU A 124 1.72 -10.57 4.60
N ARG A 125 1.32 -9.85 5.65
CA ARG A 125 1.58 -10.23 7.03
C ARG A 125 0.68 -11.44 7.24
N ILE A 126 1.11 -12.56 6.67
CA ILE A 126 0.68 -13.87 7.13
C ILE A 126 1.16 -13.87 8.57
N PHE A 127 0.22 -13.74 9.50
CA PHE A 127 0.51 -13.83 10.92
C PHE A 127 0.86 -15.30 11.18
N ILE A 128 2.11 -15.66 10.97
CA ILE A 128 2.69 -16.94 11.38
C ILE A 128 3.20 -16.69 12.80
N PRO A 129 2.57 -17.24 13.84
CA PRO A 129 3.12 -17.21 15.20
C PRO A 129 4.42 -18.03 15.29
#